data_AF-A0A542XEK9-F1
#
_entry.id   AF-A0A542XEK9-F1
#
_cell.length_a   1.000
_cell.length_b   1.000
_cell.length_c   1.000
_cell.angle_alpha   90.00
_cell.angle_beta   90.00
_cell.angle_gamma   90.00
#
_symmetry.space_group_name_H-M   'P 1'
#
loop_
_entity.id
_entity.type
_entity.pdbx_description
1 polymer ?
#
loop_
_entity_poly.entity_id
_entity_poly.type
_entity_poly.pdbx_seq_one_letter_code
_entity_poly.pdbx_strand_id
1 'polypeptide(L)'
;MSSAESPGHATRTAPTTLVVDGANVVGSRPDGWWRDRAGAARRLFDRLADAGLPYDRVTLVLEGAAKAGVPAGDDGAVAVVHAPRSGDDEIVEQARSAAADGPVTVATADRELRERVRQVGAEILSPGRLLELTGD
;
A
#
# COMPACT_ATOMS: atom_id res chain seq x y z
N MET A 1 -37.57 38.45 3.90
CA MET A 1 -36.29 38.73 4.60
C MET A 1 -35.76 37.42 5.15
N SER A 2 -34.49 37.15 4.87
CA SER A 2 -33.63 36.03 5.30
C SER A 2 -34.04 34.60 4.92
N SER A 3 -33.64 34.23 3.70
CA SER A 3 -33.08 32.91 3.42
C SER A 3 -31.78 32.76 4.22
N ALA A 4 -31.67 31.74 5.07
CA ALA A 4 -30.39 31.29 5.59
C ALA A 4 -29.86 30.22 4.62
N GLU A 5 -28.84 30.59 3.84
CA GLU A 5 -28.07 29.65 3.04
C GLU A 5 -27.32 28.72 4.00
N SER A 6 -27.64 27.43 3.93
CA SER A 6 -26.92 26.39 4.67
C SER A 6 -25.50 26.27 4.08
N PRO A 7 -24.45 26.12 4.89
CA PRO A 7 -23.12 25.90 4.37
C PRO A 7 -23.11 24.60 3.57
N GLY A 8 -22.76 24.69 2.29
CA GLY A 8 -22.60 23.54 1.42
C GLY A 8 -21.68 22.53 2.07
N HIS A 9 -22.13 21.28 2.19
CA HIS A 9 -21.24 20.17 2.46
C HIS A 9 -20.26 20.11 1.29
N ALA A 10 -19.04 20.60 1.48
CA ALA A 10 -17.94 20.25 0.62
C ALA A 10 -17.91 18.71 0.62
N THR A 11 -18.21 18.10 -0.53
CA THR A 11 -18.14 16.65 -0.70
C THR A 11 -16.68 16.30 -0.47
N ARG A 12 -16.36 15.86 0.75
CA ARG A 12 -15.03 15.37 1.07
C ARG A 12 -14.85 14.11 0.22
N THR A 13 -14.01 14.20 -0.81
CA THR A 13 -13.67 13.06 -1.66
C THR A 13 -13.28 11.90 -0.75
N ALA A 14 -13.78 10.70 -1.06
CA ALA A 14 -13.43 9.50 -0.32
C ALA A 14 -11.89 9.34 -0.29
N PRO A 15 -11.30 8.93 0.84
CA PRO A 15 -9.85 8.81 0.96
C PRO A 15 -9.32 7.75 0.00
N THR A 16 -8.21 8.06 -0.66
CA THR A 16 -7.50 7.16 -1.55
C THR A 16 -6.50 6.32 -0.77
N THR A 17 -6.47 5.00 -1.02
CA THR A 17 -5.57 4.07 -0.32
C THR A 17 -4.64 3.35 -1.29
N LEU A 18 -3.35 3.29 -0.94
CA LEU A 18 -2.36 2.42 -1.59
C LEU A 18 -2.06 1.22 -0.68
N VAL A 19 -2.21 0.02 -1.21
CA VAL A 19 -1.75 -1.22 -0.57
C VAL A 19 -0.51 -1.72 -1.32
N VAL A 20 0.60 -1.94 -0.62
CA VAL A 20 1.90 -2.28 -1.19
C VAL A 20 2.24 -3.73 -0.84
N ASP A 21 2.44 -4.54 -1.88
CA ASP A 21 3.03 -5.87 -1.74
C ASP A 21 4.55 -5.73 -1.56
N GLY A 22 5.00 -5.85 -0.31
CA GLY A 22 6.41 -5.67 0.03
C GLY A 22 7.32 -6.66 -0.68
N ALA A 23 6.89 -7.90 -0.86
CA ALA A 23 7.70 -8.94 -1.50
C ALA A 23 7.86 -8.69 -3.00
N ASN A 24 6.77 -8.36 -3.71
CA ASN A 24 6.84 -8.04 -5.13
C ASN A 24 7.62 -6.75 -5.40
N VAL A 25 7.47 -5.72 -4.56
CA VAL A 25 8.15 -4.44 -4.78
C VAL A 25 9.65 -4.56 -4.53
N VAL A 26 10.06 -5.16 -3.41
CA VAL A 26 11.46 -5.47 -3.15
C VAL A 26 12.03 -6.40 -4.22
N GLY A 27 11.28 -7.45 -4.60
CA GLY A 27 11.70 -8.43 -5.60
C GLY A 27 11.83 -7.89 -7.02
N SER A 28 11.31 -6.70 -7.30
CA SER A 28 11.37 -6.08 -8.62
C SER A 28 12.76 -5.55 -9.01
N ARG A 29 13.68 -5.42 -8.04
CA ARG A 29 15.07 -4.99 -8.29
C ARG A 29 16.09 -6.08 -7.93
N PRO A 30 17.14 -6.25 -8.75
CA PRO A 30 18.24 -7.17 -8.45
C PRO A 30 19.27 -6.52 -7.50
N ASP A 31 18.82 -6.04 -6.35
CA ASP A 31 19.63 -5.26 -5.38
C ASP A 31 20.28 -6.11 -4.27
N GLY A 32 20.15 -7.45 -4.34
CA GLY A 32 20.66 -8.35 -3.32
C GLY A 32 19.71 -8.62 -2.15
N TRP A 33 18.44 -8.18 -2.22
CA TRP A 33 17.44 -8.33 -1.14
C TRP A 33 17.34 -9.73 -0.52
N TRP A 34 17.62 -10.79 -1.28
CA TRP A 34 17.53 -12.17 -0.78
C TRP A 34 18.51 -12.45 0.36
N ARG A 35 19.60 -11.68 0.47
CA ARG A 35 20.61 -11.79 1.54
C ARG A 35 20.18 -11.11 2.83
N ASP A 36 19.29 -10.12 2.74
CA ASP A 36 18.83 -9.30 3.85
C ASP A 36 17.39 -8.83 3.60
N ARG A 37 16.45 -9.74 3.82
CA ARG A 37 15.02 -9.47 3.60
C ARG A 37 14.46 -8.42 4.57
N ALA A 38 14.94 -8.43 5.82
CA ALA A 38 14.53 -7.48 6.84
C ALA A 38 15.00 -6.06 6.48
N GLY A 39 16.27 -5.89 6.14
CA GLY A 39 16.78 -4.58 5.71
C GLY A 39 16.17 -4.11 4.41
N ALA A 40 15.88 -5.00 3.45
CA ALA A 40 15.17 -4.63 2.23
C ALA A 40 13.75 -4.10 2.51
N ALA A 41 13.02 -4.74 3.42
CA ALA A 41 11.71 -4.27 3.87
C ALA A 41 11.81 -2.91 4.57
N ARG A 42 12.82 -2.72 5.43
CA ARG A 42 13.04 -1.43 6.11
C ARG A 42 13.31 -0.30 5.12
N ARG A 43 14.20 -0.53 4.15
CA ARG A 43 14.49 0.46 3.08
C ARG A 43 13.25 0.81 2.26
N LEU A 44 12.41 -0.18 1.94
CA LEU A 44 11.15 0.09 1.26
C LEU A 44 10.21 0.94 2.13
N PHE A 45 10.05 0.60 3.40
CA PHE A 45 9.23 1.39 4.34
C PHE A 45 9.70 2.84 4.45
N ASP A 46 11.00 3.07 4.65
CA ASP A 46 11.57 4.42 4.79
C ASP A 46 11.26 5.26 3.54
N ARG A 47 11.45 4.70 2.34
CA ARG A 47 11.11 5.38 1.08
C ARG A 47 9.63 5.70 0.94
N LEU A 48 8.74 4.79 1.34
CA LEU A 48 7.29 5.03 1.29
C LEU A 48 6.90 6.17 2.24
N ALA A 49 7.48 6.21 3.44
CA ALA A 49 7.21 7.23 4.44
C ALA A 49 7.71 8.63 4.01
N ASP A 50 8.86 8.69 3.34
CA ASP A 50 9.48 9.96 2.93
C ASP A 50 8.96 10.51 1.58
N ALA A 51 8.32 9.70 0.74
CA ALA A 51 8.02 10.05 -0.65
C ALA A 51 6.85 11.05 -0.84
N GLY A 52 6.03 11.31 0.18
CA GLY A 52 4.86 12.21 0.04
C GLY A 52 3.90 11.75 -1.07
N LEU A 53 3.61 10.44 -1.10
CA LEU A 53 2.81 9.81 -2.15
C LEU A 53 1.41 10.46 -2.26
N PRO A 54 0.81 10.51 -3.47
CA PRO A 54 -0.51 11.09 -3.69
C PRO A 54 -1.65 10.15 -3.24
N TYR A 55 -1.54 9.60 -2.03
CA TYR A 55 -2.53 8.74 -1.40
C TYR A 55 -2.76 9.20 0.04
N ASP A 56 -4.01 9.20 0.49
CA ASP A 56 -4.36 9.58 1.86
C ASP A 56 -3.90 8.53 2.88
N ARG A 57 -3.80 7.26 2.47
CA ARG A 57 -3.35 6.14 3.29
C ARG A 57 -2.42 5.22 2.50
N VAL A 58 -1.36 4.75 3.14
CA VAL A 58 -0.43 3.75 2.58
C VAL A 58 -0.32 2.58 3.54
N THR A 59 -0.57 1.38 3.04
CA THR A 59 -0.43 0.12 3.80
C THR A 59 0.65 -0.74 3.15
N LEU A 60 1.70 -1.07 3.91
CA LEU A 60 2.76 -2.00 3.50
C LEU A 60 2.50 -3.38 4.11
N VAL A 61 2.31 -4.39 3.26
CA VAL A 61 2.16 -5.78 3.71
C VAL A 61 3.51 -6.50 3.64
N LEU A 62 3.91 -7.09 4.76
CA LEU A 62 5.15 -7.85 4.91
C LEU A 62 4.87 -9.31 5.27
N GLU A 63 5.63 -10.22 4.67
CA GLU A 63 5.56 -11.65 4.94
C GLU A 63 6.92 -12.26 5.32
N GLY A 64 6.89 -13.47 5.86
CA GLY A 64 8.10 -14.24 6.20
C GLY A 64 9.14 -13.44 6.99
N ALA A 65 10.41 -13.55 6.58
CA ALA A 65 11.53 -12.87 7.25
C ALA A 65 11.55 -11.34 7.06
N ALA A 66 10.80 -10.79 6.10
CA ALA A 66 10.72 -9.35 5.88
C ALA A 66 10.08 -8.63 7.08
N LYS A 67 9.18 -9.31 7.80
CA LYS A 67 8.52 -8.83 9.03
C LYS A 67 9.49 -8.35 10.11
N ALA A 68 10.70 -8.90 10.17
CA ALA A 68 11.70 -8.48 11.15
C ALA A 68 12.30 -7.10 10.86
N GLY A 69 12.10 -6.57 9.65
CA GLY A 69 12.63 -5.26 9.25
C GLY A 69 11.84 -4.08 9.81
N VAL A 70 10.53 -4.25 9.97
CA VAL A 70 9.62 -3.19 10.43
C VAL A 70 8.52 -3.80 11.29
N PRO A 71 8.29 -3.33 12.53
CA PRO A 71 7.20 -3.80 13.35
C PRO A 71 5.84 -3.51 12.68
N ALA A 72 4.85 -4.37 12.91
CA ALA A 72 3.48 -4.08 12.52
C ALA A 72 2.93 -2.92 13.35
N GLY A 73 2.10 -2.08 12.74
CA GLY A 73 1.54 -0.87 13.37
C GLY A 73 1.45 0.30 12.40
N ASP A 74 0.84 1.38 12.87
CA ASP A 74 0.72 2.64 12.13
C ASP A 74 1.71 3.66 12.67
N ASP A 75 2.56 4.19 11.79
CA ASP A 75 3.54 5.25 12.10
C ASP A 75 3.05 6.64 11.63
N GLY A 76 1.78 6.76 11.26
CA GLY A 76 1.17 7.97 10.71
C GLY A 76 1.40 8.17 9.20
N ALA A 77 2.59 7.85 8.67
CA ALA A 77 2.88 7.93 7.23
C ALA A 77 2.54 6.62 6.48
N VAL A 78 2.87 5.48 7.09
CA VAL A 78 2.67 4.14 6.52
C VAL A 78 2.18 3.19 7.61
N ALA A 79 1.09 2.48 7.33
CA ALA A 79 0.62 1.37 8.14
C ALA A 79 1.32 0.08 7.70
N VAL A 80 1.88 -0.68 8.64
CA VAL A 80 2.55 -1.95 8.37
C VAL A 80 1.71 -3.10 8.86
N VAL A 81 1.39 -4.02 7.95
CA VAL A 81 0.63 -5.24 8.23
C VAL A 81 1.53 -6.45 8.01
N HIS A 82 1.58 -7.34 9.00
CA HIS A 82 2.30 -8.60 8.88
C HIS A 82 1.35 -9.71 8.45
N ALA A 83 1.50 -10.20 7.22
CA ALA A 83 0.68 -11.30 6.70
C ALA A 83 0.87 -12.56 7.54
N PRO A 84 -0.15 -13.12 8.21
CA PRO A 84 0.02 -14.23 9.15
C PRO A 84 0.49 -15.51 8.46
N ARG A 85 0.10 -15.71 7.20
CA ARG A 85 0.48 -16.88 6.38
C ARG A 85 0.92 -16.48 4.97
N SER A 86 -0.01 -15.95 4.18
CA SER A 86 0.20 -15.60 2.77
C SER A 86 0.13 -14.09 2.58
N GLY A 87 1.15 -13.51 1.93
CA GLY A 87 1.15 -12.11 1.54
C GLY A 87 -0.03 -11.77 0.64
N ASP A 88 -0.32 -12.63 -0.34
CA ASP A 88 -1.40 -12.42 -1.31
C ASP A 88 -2.79 -12.38 -0.66
N ASP A 89 -3.05 -13.29 0.28
CA ASP A 89 -4.34 -13.32 0.99
C ASP A 89 -4.52 -12.07 1.84
N GLU A 90 -3.46 -11.62 2.51
CA GLU A 90 -3.46 -10.40 3.31
C GLU A 90 -3.65 -9.16 2.41
N ILE A 91 -2.98 -9.08 1.26
CA ILE A 91 -3.16 -7.99 0.30
C ILE A 91 -4.62 -7.89 -0.16
N VAL A 92 -5.26 -9.01 -0.49
CA VAL A 92 -6.67 -9.03 -0.92
C VAL A 92 -7.58 -8.57 0.22
N GLU A 93 -7.32 -9.00 1.46
CA GLU A 93 -8.12 -8.59 2.62
C GLU A 93 -7.97 -7.09 2.89
N GLN A 94 -6.75 -6.55 2.90
CA GLN A 94 -6.50 -5.12 3.07
C GLN A 94 -7.13 -4.29 1.94
N ALA A 95 -7.01 -4.75 0.69
CA ALA A 95 -7.64 -4.08 -0.45
C ALA A 95 -9.17 -4.08 -0.35
N ARG A 96 -9.78 -5.20 0.03
CA ARG A 96 -11.22 -5.31 0.25
C ARG A 96 -11.70 -4.38 1.36
N SER A 97 -11.00 -4.36 2.50
CA SER A 97 -11.35 -3.50 3.62
C SER A 97 -11.27 -2.02 3.23
N ALA A 98 -10.19 -1.62 2.54
CA ALA A 98 -10.01 -0.24 2.10
C ALA A 98 -11.04 0.19 1.03
N ALA A 99 -11.48 -0.74 0.17
CA ALA A 99 -12.48 -0.47 -0.87
C ALA A 99 -13.86 -0.10 -0.31
N ALA A 100 -14.13 -0.45 0.96
CA ALA A 100 -15.34 0.00 1.65
C ALA A 100 -15.32 1.51 1.98
N ASP A 101 -14.12 2.09 2.12
CA ASP A 101 -13.92 3.50 2.49
C ASP A 101 -13.70 4.42 1.26
N GLY A 102 -13.14 3.90 0.16
CA GLY A 102 -12.79 4.71 -1.00
C GLY A 102 -11.96 3.98 -2.07
N PRO A 103 -11.42 4.71 -3.05
CA PRO A 103 -10.61 4.13 -4.13
C PRO A 103 -9.33 3.46 -3.60
N VAL A 104 -9.04 2.27 -4.12
CA VAL A 104 -7.86 1.48 -3.73
C VAL A 104 -6.96 1.25 -4.94
N THR A 105 -5.66 1.39 -4.71
CA THR A 105 -4.61 0.96 -5.65
C THR A 105 -3.75 -0.09 -4.96
N VAL A 106 -3.39 -1.17 -5.67
CA VAL A 106 -2.48 -2.20 -5.19
C VAL A 106 -1.20 -2.19 -6.01
N ALA A 107 -0.05 -2.04 -5.34
CA ALA A 107 1.25 -2.13 -5.98
C ALA A 107 1.76 -3.58 -5.98
N THR A 108 1.70 -4.27 -7.13
CA THR A 108 2.23 -5.64 -7.29
C THR A 108 2.56 -5.97 -8.75
N ALA A 109 3.51 -6.89 -8.95
CA ALA A 109 3.84 -7.47 -10.25
C ALA A 109 3.18 -8.84 -10.48
N ASP A 110 2.67 -9.49 -9.45
CA ASP A 110 2.09 -10.82 -9.52
C ASP A 110 0.77 -10.82 -10.33
N ARG A 111 0.67 -11.74 -11.29
CA ARG A 111 -0.48 -11.79 -12.22
C ARG A 111 -1.74 -12.34 -11.59
N GLU A 112 -1.62 -13.35 -10.75
CA GLU A 112 -2.77 -13.97 -10.07
C GLU A 112 -3.34 -12.99 -9.04
N LEU A 113 -2.47 -12.36 -8.25
CA LEU A 113 -2.86 -11.35 -7.27
C LEU A 113 -3.56 -10.17 -7.93
N ARG A 114 -3.08 -9.69 -9.09
CA ARG A 114 -3.74 -8.64 -9.87
C ARG A 114 -5.18 -8.98 -10.23
N GLU A 115 -5.44 -10.21 -10.66
CA GLU A 115 -6.80 -10.66 -10.97
C GLU A 115 -7.68 -10.66 -9.72
N ARG A 116 -7.15 -11.16 -8.61
CA ARG A 116 -7.86 -11.23 -7.32
C ARG A 116 -8.20 -9.85 -6.76
N VAL A 117 -7.28 -8.89 -6.77
CA VAL A 117 -7.54 -7.55 -6.21
C VAL A 117 -8.45 -6.71 -7.11
N ARG A 118 -8.44 -6.93 -8.43
CA ARG A 118 -9.41 -6.30 -9.34
C ARG A 118 -10.84 -6.75 -9.07
N GLN A 119 -11.05 -8.00 -8.64
CA GLN A 119 -12.37 -8.49 -8.24
C GLN A 119 -12.92 -7.79 -7.00
N VAL A 120 -12.07 -7.15 -6.18
CA VAL A 120 -12.48 -6.32 -5.05
C VAL A 120 -12.50 -4.82 -5.38
N GLY A 121 -12.36 -4.44 -6.66
CA GLY A 121 -12.47 -3.06 -7.13
C GLY A 121 -11.17 -2.24 -7.05
N ALA A 122 -10.02 -2.87 -6.83
CA ALA A 122 -8.74 -2.16 -6.77
C ALA A 122 -8.09 -1.99 -8.15
N GLU A 123 -7.48 -0.82 -8.34
CA GLU A 123 -6.58 -0.54 -9.47
C GLU A 123 -5.18 -1.09 -9.22
N ILE A 124 -4.38 -1.24 -10.29
CA ILE A 124 -3.03 -1.80 -10.21
C ILE A 124 -1.97 -0.71 -10.44
N LEU A 125 -0.99 -0.67 -9.53
CA LEU A 125 0.26 0.07 -9.71
C LEU A 125 1.41 -0.92 -9.95
N SER A 126 2.24 -0.69 -10.95
CA SER A 126 3.42 -1.53 -11.14
C SER A 126 4.49 -1.18 -10.10
N PRO A 127 5.30 -2.16 -9.63
CA PRO A 127 6.41 -1.87 -8.74
C PRO A 127 7.38 -0.83 -9.27
N GLY A 128 7.70 -0.88 -10.57
CA GLY A 128 8.55 0.12 -11.22
C GLY A 128 7.97 1.53 -11.08
N ARG A 129 6.65 1.70 -11.30
CA ARG A 129 6.00 3.00 -11.16
C ARG A 129 5.98 3.49 -9.72
N LEU A 130 5.74 2.60 -8.76
CA LEU A 130 5.83 2.97 -7.34
C LEU A 130 7.25 3.45 -6.99
N LEU A 131 8.27 2.76 -7.48
CA LEU A 131 9.67 3.12 -7.21
C LEU A 131 10.04 4.49 -7.81
N GLU A 132 9.55 4.81 -9.01
CA GLU A 132 9.69 6.15 -9.60
C GLU A 132 9.04 7.23 -8.71
N LEU A 133 7.86 6.96 -8.15
CA LEU A 133 7.17 7.89 -7.23
C LEU A 133 7.92 8.06 -5.92
N THR A 134 8.73 7.08 -5.51
CA THR A 134 9.57 7.15 -4.31
C THR A 134 11.00 7.63 -4.60
N GLY A 135 11.31 8.06 -5.83
CA GLY A 135 12.61 8.62 -6.19
C GLY A 135 13.75 7.62 -6.40
N ASP A 136 13.42 6.35 -6.69
CA ASP A 136 14.37 5.24 -6.85
C ASP A 136 14.63 4.86 -8.31
#